data_AF-A0A8J7QFK4-F1
#
_entry.id   AF-A0A8J7QFK4-F1
#
_cell.length_a   1.000
_cell.length_b   1.000
_cell.length_c   1.000
_cell.angle_alpha   90.00
_cell.angle_beta   90.00
_cell.angle_gamma   90.00
#
_symmetry.space_group_name_H-M   'P 1'
#
loop_
_entity.id
_entity.type
_entity.pdbx_description
1 polymer ?
#
loop_
_entity_poly.entity_id
_entity_poly.type
_entity_poly.pdbx_seq_one_letter_code
_entity_poly.pdbx_strand_id
1 'polypeptide(L)'
;MFKIKNKFLFLIVAEKKQVANSVANLFSNILFLTVGGIVNAEISPEVLAKYQKQNSSSTKVIFFDGLNLPNLEKISLYGPSLSDTNLYADYMERGKIWYTVLTSAKNNYVVGITRDCVVTIFNKVGVEDLFAFIEEEVLQLVS
;
A
#
# COMPACT_ATOMS: atom_id res chain seq x y z
N MET A 1 -16.46 -1.19 -5.11
CA MET A 1 -16.33 -1.15 -6.59
C MET A 1 -15.63 -2.42 -7.05
N PHE A 2 -16.11 -3.06 -8.11
CA PHE A 2 -15.42 -4.19 -8.74
C PHE A 2 -14.62 -3.72 -9.97
N LYS A 3 -13.40 -4.22 -10.15
CA LYS A 3 -12.55 -3.92 -11.31
C LYS A 3 -11.86 -5.18 -11.81
N ILE A 4 -11.82 -5.35 -13.12
CA ILE A 4 -11.09 -6.45 -13.75
C ILE A 4 -9.76 -5.88 -14.25
N LYS A 5 -8.66 -6.54 -13.89
CA LYS A 5 -7.36 -6.27 -14.49
C LYS A 5 -6.66 -7.60 -14.76
N ASN A 6 -6.21 -7.78 -16.00
CA ASN A 6 -5.68 -9.06 -16.50
C ASN A 6 -6.70 -10.19 -16.27
N LYS A 7 -6.34 -11.20 -15.46
CA LYS A 7 -7.20 -12.33 -15.11
C LYS A 7 -7.76 -12.23 -13.68
N PHE A 8 -7.53 -11.11 -13.01
CA PHE A 8 -7.93 -10.91 -11.61
C PHE A 8 -9.14 -9.97 -11.51
N LEU A 9 -10.04 -10.31 -10.58
CA LEU A 9 -11.17 -9.49 -10.18
C LEU A 9 -10.85 -8.85 -8.82
N PHE A 10 -10.80 -7.52 -8.79
CA PHE A 10 -10.53 -6.73 -7.60
C PHE A 10 -11.83 -6.22 -7.00
N LEU A 11 -11.95 -6.34 -5.67
CA LEU A 11 -12.96 -5.67 -4.87
C LEU A 11 -12.29 -4.51 -4.13
N ILE A 12 -12.63 -3.29 -4.50
CA ILE A 12 -12.13 -2.07 -3.85
C ILE A 12 -13.23 -1.54 -2.92
N VAL A 13 -12.91 -1.37 -1.63
CA VAL A 13 -13.85 -0.87 -0.62
C VAL A 13 -13.26 0.38 0.02
N ALA A 14 -13.94 1.53 -0.18
CA ALA A 14 -13.54 2.81 0.40
C ALA A 14 -14.18 3.00 1.78
N GLU A 15 -13.70 2.25 2.76
CA GLU A 15 -14.19 2.27 4.14
C GLU A 15 -13.06 1.94 5.12
N LYS A 16 -13.32 2.06 6.43
CA LYS A 16 -12.39 1.57 7.46
C LYS A 16 -12.09 0.09 7.25
N LYS A 17 -10.84 -0.33 7.53
CA LYS A 17 -10.36 -1.72 7.35
C LYS A 17 -11.31 -2.78 7.91
N GLN A 18 -11.88 -2.55 9.09
CA GLN A 18 -12.86 -3.47 9.69
C GLN A 18 -14.10 -3.66 8.82
N VAL A 19 -14.67 -2.58 8.29
CA VAL A 19 -15.85 -2.62 7.41
C VAL A 19 -15.48 -3.24 6.06
N ALA A 20 -14.33 -2.87 5.49
CA ALA A 20 -13.82 -3.47 4.25
C ALA A 20 -13.65 -4.99 4.37
N ASN A 21 -13.10 -5.47 5.48
CA ASN A 21 -12.97 -6.90 5.77
C ASN A 21 -14.33 -7.58 5.91
N SER A 22 -15.29 -6.96 6.60
CA SER A 22 -16.65 -7.50 6.72
C SER A 22 -17.34 -7.61 5.36
N VAL A 23 -17.16 -6.61 4.48
CA VAL A 23 -17.67 -6.64 3.10
C VAL A 23 -17.01 -7.78 2.31
N ALA A 24 -15.69 -7.95 2.38
CA ALA A 24 -14.99 -9.04 1.72
C ALA A 24 -15.45 -10.43 2.22
N ASN A 25 -15.67 -10.59 3.52
CA ASN A 25 -16.18 -11.82 4.11
C ASN A 25 -17.62 -12.12 3.68
N LEU A 26 -18.48 -11.10 3.61
CA LEU A 26 -19.85 -11.24 3.11
C LEU A 26 -19.85 -11.73 1.66
N PHE A 27 -19.10 -11.08 0.77
CA PHE A 27 -18.99 -11.52 -0.62
C PHE A 27 -18.34 -12.90 -0.73
N SER A 28 -17.35 -13.22 0.11
CA SER A 28 -16.74 -14.56 0.12
C SER A 28 -17.77 -15.65 0.42
N ASN A 29 -18.59 -15.45 1.45
CA ASN A 29 -19.65 -16.39 1.82
C ASN A 29 -20.69 -16.54 0.70
N ILE A 30 -21.06 -15.44 0.03
CA ILE A 30 -22.04 -15.48 -1.06
C ILE A 30 -21.49 -16.22 -2.28
N LEU A 31 -20.23 -15.97 -2.65
CA LEU A 31 -19.65 -16.48 -3.91
C LEU A 31 -19.00 -17.86 -3.77
N PHE A 32 -18.46 -18.19 -2.60
CA PHE A 32 -17.65 -19.38 -2.37
C PHE A 32 -18.19 -20.28 -1.24
N LEU A 33 -19.31 -19.90 -0.61
CA LEU A 33 -19.92 -20.60 0.53
C LEU A 33 -18.97 -20.73 1.74
N THR A 34 -17.92 -19.90 1.80
CA THR A 34 -16.95 -19.86 2.88
C THR A 34 -16.26 -18.49 2.95
N VAL A 35 -15.70 -18.17 4.13
CA VAL A 35 -14.82 -17.01 4.29
C VAL A 35 -13.44 -17.32 3.70
N GLY A 36 -12.76 -16.29 3.17
CA GLY A 36 -11.40 -16.40 2.64
C GLY A 36 -11.30 -16.65 1.14
N GLY A 37 -12.43 -16.72 0.42
CA GLY A 37 -12.43 -16.77 -1.04
C GLY A 37 -12.05 -15.44 -1.70
N ILE A 38 -12.26 -14.32 -1.02
CA ILE A 38 -11.69 -13.00 -1.37
C ILE A 38 -10.53 -12.74 -0.42
N VAL A 39 -9.34 -12.56 -1.00
CA VAL A 39 -8.08 -12.29 -0.28
C VAL A 39 -7.62 -10.86 -0.52
N ASN A 40 -6.71 -10.38 0.32
CA ASN A 40 -6.08 -9.08 0.10
C ASN A 40 -5.22 -9.12 -1.17
N ALA A 41 -5.24 -8.02 -1.91
CA ALA A 41 -4.26 -7.77 -2.95
C ALA A 41 -2.89 -7.50 -2.31
N GLU A 42 -1.82 -7.87 -3.01
CA GLU A 42 -0.45 -7.70 -2.51
C GLU A 42 0.42 -6.90 -3.50
N ILE A 43 1.22 -6.00 -2.96
CA ILE A 43 2.34 -5.35 -3.65
C ILE A 43 3.61 -5.99 -3.12
N SER A 44 4.41 -6.58 -4.01
CA SER A 44 5.69 -7.15 -3.63
C SER A 44 6.63 -6.08 -3.03
N PRO A 45 7.50 -6.45 -2.07
CA PRO A 45 8.50 -5.53 -1.52
C PRO A 45 9.30 -4.78 -2.58
N GLU A 46 9.69 -5.47 -3.64
CA GLU A 46 10.52 -4.94 -4.73
C GLU A 46 9.75 -3.89 -5.55
N VAL A 47 8.46 -4.14 -5.82
CA VAL A 47 7.61 -3.18 -6.53
C VAL A 47 7.32 -1.95 -5.67
N LEU A 48 7.03 -2.13 -4.37
CA LEU A 48 6.81 -1.00 -3.47
C LEU A 48 8.08 -0.16 -3.28
N ALA A 49 9.24 -0.80 -3.18
CA ALA A 49 10.54 -0.13 -3.15
C ALA A 49 10.80 0.68 -4.42
N LYS A 50 10.50 0.12 -5.59
CA LYS A 50 10.64 0.83 -6.87
C LYS A 50 9.70 2.03 -6.95
N TYR A 51 8.45 1.87 -6.53
CA TYR A 51 7.46 2.96 -6.48
C TYR A 51 7.90 4.06 -5.51
N GLN A 52 8.38 3.70 -4.32
CA GLN A 52 8.91 4.67 -3.35
C GLN A 52 10.11 5.42 -3.94
N LYS A 53 11.04 4.73 -4.60
CA LYS A 53 12.23 5.34 -5.21
C LYS A 53 11.86 6.33 -6.32
N GLN A 54 10.83 6.05 -7.11
CA GLN A 54 10.32 6.97 -8.14
C GLN A 54 9.73 8.26 -7.54
N ASN A 55 9.38 8.25 -6.26
CA ASN A 55 8.77 9.38 -5.55
C ASN A 55 9.63 9.83 -4.34
N SER A 56 10.93 9.50 -4.32
CA SER A 56 11.78 9.57 -3.12
C SER A 56 11.94 10.98 -2.55
N SER A 57 11.98 12.01 -3.42
CA SER A 57 12.10 13.42 -3.05
C SER A 57 10.92 13.96 -2.22
N SER A 58 9.84 13.18 -2.10
CA SER A 58 8.63 13.54 -1.37
C SER A 58 8.25 12.52 -0.29
N THR A 59 9.12 11.54 -0.02
CA THR A 59 8.84 10.51 0.96
C THR A 59 8.98 11.08 2.37
N LYS A 60 7.89 11.04 3.13
CA LYS A 60 7.82 11.60 4.48
C LYS A 60 8.03 10.54 5.55
N VAL A 61 7.58 9.31 5.28
CA VAL A 61 7.55 8.21 6.24
C VAL A 61 7.78 6.89 5.52
N ILE A 62 8.63 6.02 6.08
CA ILE A 62 8.82 4.65 5.59
C ILE A 62 8.81 3.70 6.78
N PHE A 63 8.07 2.61 6.66
CA PHE A 63 8.09 1.50 7.60
C PHE A 63 8.76 0.31 6.93
N PHE A 64 9.70 -0.29 7.64
CA PHE A 64 10.41 -1.50 7.26
C PHE A 64 9.98 -2.66 8.13
N ASP A 65 9.90 -3.85 7.55
CA ASP A 65 9.90 -5.12 8.26
C ASP A 65 11.08 -5.99 7.80
N GLY A 66 11.28 -7.14 8.46
CA GLY A 66 12.31 -8.10 8.05
C GLY A 66 13.75 -7.69 8.35
N LEU A 67 13.99 -6.70 9.22
CA LEU A 67 15.34 -6.22 9.57
C LEU A 67 16.15 -7.18 10.46
N ASN A 68 15.54 -8.28 10.91
CA ASN A 68 16.12 -9.29 11.82
C ASN A 68 16.64 -8.69 13.13
N LEU A 69 15.87 -7.76 13.72
CA LEU A 69 16.21 -7.14 15.00
C LEU A 69 15.46 -7.84 16.14
N PRO A 70 16.13 -8.23 17.23
CA PRO A 70 15.48 -8.92 18.35
C PRO A 70 14.30 -8.12 18.90
N ASN A 71 13.14 -8.78 19.05
CA ASN A 71 11.89 -8.21 19.57
C ASN A 71 11.31 -7.02 18.78
N LEU A 72 11.73 -6.79 17.53
CA LEU A 72 11.23 -5.72 16.67
C LEU A 72 10.69 -6.28 15.35
N GLU A 73 9.38 -6.16 15.14
CA GLU A 73 8.74 -6.59 13.89
C GLU A 73 8.82 -5.52 12.79
N LYS A 74 8.62 -4.26 13.17
CA LYS A 74 8.58 -3.12 12.25
C LYS A 74 9.32 -1.91 12.83
N ILE A 75 10.03 -1.19 11.98
CA ILE A 75 10.68 0.08 12.33
C ILE A 75 10.28 1.14 11.32
N SER A 76 10.04 2.35 11.80
CA SER A 76 9.71 3.50 10.96
C SER A 76 10.81 4.56 10.97
N LEU A 77 11.03 5.14 9.81
CA LEU A 77 11.87 6.32 9.61
C LEU A 77 10.98 7.50 9.25
N TYR A 78 11.21 8.65 9.89
CA TYR A 78 10.51 9.91 9.65
C TYR A 78 11.51 11.03 9.40
N GLY A 79 11.30 11.82 8.34
CA GLY A 79 12.17 12.95 8.05
C GLY A 79 11.95 13.54 6.65
N PRO A 80 12.42 14.77 6.40
CA PRO A 80 12.25 15.45 5.11
C PRO A 80 13.14 14.89 3.99
N SER A 81 14.24 14.21 4.33
CA SER A 81 15.25 13.70 3.37
C SER A 81 15.73 12.30 3.76
N LEU A 82 14.78 11.39 4.01
CA LEU A 82 15.12 10.03 4.48
C LEU A 82 16.05 9.28 3.53
N SER A 83 15.87 9.47 2.21
CA SER A 83 16.65 8.82 1.16
C SER A 83 18.14 9.06 1.24
N ASP A 84 18.57 10.14 1.91
CA ASP A 84 19.96 10.59 1.93
C ASP A 84 20.70 10.10 3.18
N THR A 85 20.00 9.36 4.06
CA THR A 85 20.56 8.88 5.32
C THR A 85 21.20 7.50 5.19
N ASN A 86 22.30 7.27 5.88
CA ASN A 86 22.93 5.94 5.96
C ASN A 86 21.98 4.88 6.53
N LEU A 87 21.09 5.28 7.44
CA LEU A 87 20.12 4.38 8.06
C LEU A 87 19.09 3.88 7.05
N TYR A 88 18.62 4.76 6.16
CA TYR A 88 17.75 4.37 5.05
C TYR A 88 18.45 3.38 4.12
N ALA A 89 19.72 3.63 3.75
CA ALA A 89 20.48 2.73 2.90
C ALA A 89 20.65 1.33 3.52
N ASP A 90 21.05 1.24 4.80
CA ASP A 90 21.17 -0.03 5.53
C ASP A 90 19.84 -0.79 5.60
N TYR A 91 18.73 -0.08 5.86
CA TYR A 91 17.42 -0.72 5.98
C TYR A 91 16.85 -1.17 4.64
N MET A 92 17.16 -0.47 3.54
CA MET A 92 16.81 -0.89 2.19
C MET A 92 17.56 -2.14 1.74
N GLU A 93 18.79 -2.35 2.22
CA GLU A 93 19.59 -3.55 1.89
C GLU A 93 19.12 -4.78 2.66
N ARG A 94 18.75 -4.61 3.93
CA ARG A 94 18.45 -5.72 4.85
C ARG A 94 16.96 -5.99 5.02
N GLY A 95 16.14 -4.97 4.91
CA GLY A 95 14.71 -5.01 5.21
C GLY A 95 13.84 -4.93 3.96
N LYS A 96 12.53 -4.85 4.20
CA LYS A 96 11.51 -4.73 3.16
C LYS A 96 10.58 -3.59 3.53
N ILE A 97 10.25 -2.72 2.58
CA ILE A 97 9.25 -1.68 2.83
C ILE A 97 7.90 -2.37 3.06
N TRP A 98 7.27 -2.10 4.21
CA TRP A 98 5.93 -2.55 4.55
C TRP A 98 4.87 -1.49 4.21
N TYR A 99 5.19 -0.23 4.49
CA TYR A 99 4.31 0.92 4.33
C TYR A 99 5.13 2.17 4.04
N THR A 100 4.61 3.04 3.17
CA THR A 100 5.25 4.31 2.84
C THR A 100 4.22 5.43 2.75
N VAL A 101 4.62 6.64 3.17
CA VAL A 101 3.90 7.89 2.89
C VAL A 101 4.76 8.76 2.00
N LEU A 102 4.26 9.03 0.80
CA LEU A 102 4.95 9.81 -0.24
C LEU A 102 3.96 10.71 -0.97
N THR A 103 4.46 11.68 -1.72
CA THR A 103 3.64 12.39 -2.70
C THR A 103 3.72 11.67 -4.04
N SER A 104 2.59 11.23 -4.59
CA SER A 104 2.55 10.69 -5.95
C SER A 104 3.00 11.76 -6.94
N ALA A 105 4.01 11.45 -7.74
CA ALA A 105 4.50 12.35 -8.80
C ALA A 105 3.45 12.57 -9.90
N LYS A 106 2.52 11.62 -10.11
CA LYS A 106 1.50 11.69 -11.15
C LYS A 106 0.32 12.57 -10.74
N ASN A 107 -0.18 12.38 -9.51
CA ASN A 107 -1.42 13.00 -9.04
C ASN A 107 -1.20 14.10 -7.98
N ASN A 108 0.05 14.28 -7.50
CA ASN A 108 0.42 15.22 -6.45
C ASN A 108 -0.35 15.02 -5.12
N TYR A 109 -0.83 13.79 -4.89
CA TYR A 109 -1.47 13.39 -3.64
C TYR A 109 -0.43 12.85 -2.65
N VAL A 110 -0.52 13.28 -1.40
CA VAL A 110 0.16 12.66 -0.27
C VAL A 110 -0.60 11.39 0.07
N VAL A 111 0.02 10.25 -0.17
CA VAL A 111 -0.62 8.93 -0.07
C VAL A 111 0.17 8.00 0.83
N GLY A 112 -0.56 7.24 1.65
CA GLY A 112 -0.07 6.11 2.40
C GLY A 112 -0.44 4.82 1.69
N ILE A 113 0.53 3.93 1.44
CA ILE A 113 0.31 2.64 0.77
C ILE A 113 1.03 1.55 1.54
N THR A 114 0.32 0.49 1.91
CA THR A 114 0.87 -0.73 2.52
C THR A 114 1.02 -1.85 1.48
N ARG A 115 1.85 -2.86 1.78
CA ARG A 115 1.97 -4.07 0.94
C ARG A 115 0.65 -4.85 0.81
N ASP A 116 -0.23 -4.82 1.82
CA ASP A 116 -1.57 -5.43 1.77
C ASP A 116 -2.65 -4.53 1.13
N CYS A 117 -2.23 -3.57 0.31
CA CYS A 117 -3.10 -2.68 -0.48
C CYS A 117 -4.09 -1.84 0.34
N VAL A 118 -3.74 -1.49 1.58
CA VAL A 118 -4.45 -0.44 2.31
C VAL A 118 -3.91 0.90 1.82
N VAL A 119 -4.80 1.71 1.28
CA VAL A 119 -4.49 3.02 0.68
C VAL A 119 -5.17 4.12 1.47
N THR A 120 -4.46 5.22 1.71
CA THR A 120 -5.02 6.42 2.33
C THR A 120 -4.50 7.64 1.59
N ILE A 121 -5.40 8.54 1.20
CA ILE A 121 -5.04 9.87 0.69
C ILE A 121 -5.16 10.87 1.84
N PHE A 122 -4.09 11.60 2.12
CA PHE A 122 -4.06 12.61 3.19
C PHE A 122 -4.53 14.00 2.74
N ASN A 123 -4.71 14.19 1.43
CA ASN A 123 -5.37 15.37 0.87
C ASN A 123 -6.88 15.29 1.06
N LYS A 124 -7.57 16.44 1.01
CA LYS A 124 -9.03 16.49 0.94
C LYS A 124 -9.47 16.15 -0.48
N VAL A 125 -9.96 14.92 -0.67
CA VAL A 125 -10.42 14.40 -1.97
C VAL A 125 -11.77 13.71 -1.84
N GLY A 126 -12.49 13.58 -2.94
CA GLY A 126 -13.72 12.78 -3.00
C GLY A 126 -13.44 11.28 -3.06
N VAL A 127 -14.48 10.47 -2.85
CA VAL A 127 -14.37 9.01 -3.00
C VAL A 127 -14.08 8.60 -4.45
N GLU A 128 -14.58 9.37 -5.42
CA GLU A 128 -14.33 9.14 -6.84
C GLU A 128 -12.86 9.35 -7.19
N ASP A 129 -12.23 10.42 -6.67
CA ASP A 129 -10.80 10.67 -6.83
C ASP A 129 -9.95 9.55 -6.21
N LEU A 130 -10.35 9.02 -5.05
CA LEU A 130 -9.70 7.88 -4.43
C LEU A 130 -9.77 6.63 -5.33
N PHE A 131 -10.93 6.34 -5.90
CA PHE A 131 -11.08 5.21 -6.83
C PHE A 131 -10.25 5.39 -8.10
N ALA A 132 -10.23 6.60 -8.67
CA ALA A 132 -9.40 6.93 -9.83
C ALA A 132 -7.91 6.73 -9.51
N PHE A 133 -7.43 7.25 -8.38
CA PHE A 133 -6.04 7.05 -7.92
C PHE A 133 -5.69 5.55 -7.77
N ILE A 134 -6.58 4.77 -7.16
CA ILE A 134 -6.36 3.33 -6.99
C ILE A 134 -6.26 2.63 -8.35
N GLU A 135 -7.13 2.94 -9.29
CA GLU A 135 -7.14 2.31 -10.62
C GLU A 135 -5.92 2.69 -11.46
N GLU A 136 -5.56 3.96 -11.45
CA GLU A 136 -4.50 4.51 -12.27
C GLU A 136 -3.09 4.19 -11.76
N GLU A 137 -2.90 4.13 -10.44
CA GLU A 137 -1.58 3.92 -9.84
C GLU A 137 -1.52 2.62 -9.06
N VAL A 138 -2.36 2.44 -8.02
CA VAL A 138 -2.18 1.34 -7.06
C VAL A 138 -2.35 -0.03 -7.72
N LEU A 139 -3.39 -0.20 -8.54
CA LEU A 139 -3.60 -1.46 -9.27
C LEU A 139 -2.45 -1.78 -10.23
N GLN A 140 -1.65 -0.80 -10.64
CA GLN A 140 -0.44 -1.01 -11.46
C GLN A 140 0.71 -1.63 -10.67
N LEU A 141 0.67 -1.57 -9.35
CA LEU A 141 1.68 -2.11 -8.44
C LEU A 141 1.35 -3.53 -7.96
N VAL A 142 0.09 -3.93 -8.04
CA VAL A 142 -0.38 -5.24 -7.57
C VAL A 142 0.09 -6.34 -8.53
N SER A 143 0.62 -7.41 -7.95
CA SER A 143 1.04 -8.65 -8.63
C SER A 143 0.02 -9.77 -8.50
#